data_AF-A0A3M1XNE7-F1
#
_entry.id   AF-A0A3M1XNE7-F1
#
_cell.length_a   1.000
_cell.length_b   1.000
_cell.length_c   1.000
_cell.angle_alpha   90.00
_cell.angle_beta   90.00
_cell.angle_gamma   90.00
#
_symmetry.space_group_name_H-M   'P 1'
#
loop_
_entity.id
_entity.type
_entity.pdbx_description
1 polymer ?
#
loop_
_entity_poly.entity_id
_entity_poly.type
_entity_poly.pdbx_seq_one_letter_code
_entity_poly.pdbx_strand_id
1 'polypeptide(L)'
;MQRTKSRERSVMKKRRFRTVLLLVVFQLVFAGMIQLSVRAAESKADSQNTGWNVPPNAAELKSPLPATDQVIKKGREIYMKQCATCHGKSGKGDGPAAKFLGKPLPDFTSPAVAQQSEGVLFWKITNGNPPMPSWKAMLSEQDRWAVVLYLKSLAKSKK
;
A
#
# COMPACT_ATOMS: atom_id res chain seq x y z
N MET A 1 35.71 -29.34 -54.08
CA MET A 1 34.77 -28.21 -53.88
C MET A 1 33.65 -28.43 -52.83
N GLN A 2 33.46 -29.61 -52.22
CA GLN A 2 32.34 -29.86 -51.28
C GLN A 2 32.58 -29.45 -49.80
N ARG A 3 33.84 -29.31 -49.35
CA ARG A 3 34.18 -29.01 -47.94
C ARG A 3 33.84 -27.59 -47.48
N THR A 4 33.72 -26.63 -48.39
CA THR A 4 33.46 -25.20 -48.05
C THR A 4 31.99 -24.94 -47.70
N LYS A 5 31.04 -25.54 -48.45
CA LYS A 5 29.58 -25.40 -48.23
C LYS A 5 29.11 -25.90 -46.86
N SER A 6 29.73 -26.94 -46.32
CA SER A 6 29.36 -27.50 -45.00
C SER A 6 29.78 -26.57 -43.84
N ARG A 7 30.94 -25.93 -43.96
CA ARG A 7 31.46 -24.99 -42.97
C ARG A 7 30.60 -23.73 -42.87
N GLU A 8 30.19 -23.18 -44.01
CA GLU A 8 29.31 -22.00 -44.10
C GLU A 8 27.92 -22.25 -43.49
N ARG A 9 27.32 -23.42 -43.77
CA ARG A 9 26.01 -23.80 -43.20
C ARG A 9 26.07 -23.92 -41.67
N SER A 10 27.16 -24.45 -41.11
CA SER A 10 27.32 -24.56 -39.65
C SER A 10 27.51 -23.19 -38.97
N VAL A 11 28.22 -22.26 -39.62
CA VAL A 11 28.45 -20.90 -39.12
C VAL A 11 27.15 -20.09 -39.17
N MET A 12 26.35 -20.24 -40.23
CA MET A 12 25.04 -19.61 -40.33
C MET A 12 24.04 -20.13 -39.28
N LYS A 13 24.05 -21.43 -38.99
CA LYS A 13 23.17 -22.03 -37.96
C LYS A 13 23.54 -21.55 -36.55
N LYS A 14 24.84 -21.44 -36.24
CA LYS A 14 25.34 -20.86 -34.98
C LYS A 14 25.05 -19.36 -34.85
N ARG A 15 25.14 -18.59 -35.94
CA ARG A 15 24.76 -17.16 -35.96
C ARG A 15 23.26 -16.99 -35.71
N ARG A 16 22.41 -17.76 -36.41
CA ARG A 16 20.95 -17.77 -36.19
C ARG A 16 20.59 -18.18 -34.76
N PHE A 17 21.26 -19.18 -34.19
CA PHE A 17 21.02 -19.61 -32.81
C PHE A 17 21.44 -18.55 -31.77
N ARG A 18 22.58 -17.88 -31.97
CA ARG A 18 23.02 -16.76 -31.10
C ARG A 18 22.07 -15.56 -31.19
N THR A 19 21.58 -15.23 -32.39
CA THR A 19 20.61 -14.15 -32.56
C THR A 19 19.28 -14.47 -31.89
N VAL A 20 18.76 -15.70 -32.06
CA VAL A 20 17.52 -16.13 -31.39
C VAL A 20 17.67 -16.13 -29.87
N LEU A 21 18.80 -16.62 -29.34
CA LEU A 21 19.07 -16.61 -27.90
C LEU A 21 19.13 -15.18 -27.33
N LEU A 22 19.77 -14.24 -28.04
CA LEU A 22 19.84 -12.83 -27.63
C LEU A 22 18.46 -12.17 -27.64
N LEU A 23 17.62 -12.47 -28.63
CA LEU A 23 16.25 -11.95 -28.70
C LEU A 23 15.37 -12.47 -27.56
N VAL A 24 15.49 -13.75 -27.19
CA VAL A 24 14.74 -14.34 -26.06
C VAL A 24 15.18 -13.73 -24.73
N VAL A 25 16.49 -13.59 -24.49
CA VAL A 25 17.00 -12.94 -23.26
C VAL A 25 16.54 -11.48 -23.21
N PHE A 26 16.58 -10.76 -24.33
CA PHE A 26 16.07 -9.39 -24.40
C PHE A 26 14.57 -9.31 -24.08
N GLN A 27 13.74 -10.22 -24.62
CA GLN A 27 12.32 -10.29 -24.29
C GLN A 27 12.06 -10.59 -22.82
N LEU A 28 12.83 -11.48 -22.19
CA LEU A 28 12.70 -11.79 -20.76
C LEU A 28 13.09 -10.60 -19.88
N VAL A 29 14.17 -9.89 -20.21
CA VAL A 29 14.60 -8.67 -19.50
C VAL A 29 13.58 -7.55 -19.68
N PHE A 30 13.06 -7.36 -20.90
CA PHE A 30 12.05 -6.36 -21.20
C PHE A 30 10.72 -6.65 -20.48
N ALA A 31 10.27 -7.92 -20.47
CA ALA A 31 9.10 -8.34 -19.71
C ALA A 31 9.28 -8.13 -18.19
N GLY A 32 10.45 -8.45 -17.65
CA GLY A 32 10.78 -8.19 -16.24
C GLY A 32 10.78 -6.71 -15.87
N MET A 33 11.29 -5.85 -16.76
CA MET A 33 11.27 -4.38 -16.60
C MET A 33 9.84 -3.82 -16.66
N ILE A 34 8.99 -4.35 -17.55
CA ILE A 34 7.57 -4.00 -17.62
C ILE A 34 6.86 -4.40 -16.33
N GLN A 35 7.08 -5.62 -15.83
CA GLN A 35 6.47 -6.10 -14.59
C GLN A 35 6.89 -5.29 -13.36
N LEU A 36 8.14 -4.81 -13.30
CA LEU A 36 8.59 -3.90 -12.24
C LEU A 36 7.88 -2.54 -12.29
N SER A 37 7.66 -2.02 -13.51
CA SER A 37 7.01 -0.72 -13.72
C SER A 37 5.52 -0.74 -13.36
N VAL A 38 4.82 -1.85 -13.62
CA VAL A 38 3.39 -2.02 -13.28
C VAL A 38 3.15 -1.96 -11.76
N ARG A 39 3.99 -2.64 -10.96
CA ARG A 39 3.88 -2.62 -9.48
C ARG A 39 3.97 -1.21 -8.89
N ALA A 40 4.81 -0.35 -9.48
CA ALA A 40 4.97 1.03 -9.04
C ALA A 40 3.78 1.95 -9.44
N ALA A 41 3.01 1.55 -10.46
CA ALA A 41 1.81 2.27 -10.89
C ALA A 41 0.59 1.90 -10.03
N GLU A 42 0.44 0.63 -9.67
CA GLU A 42 -0.67 0.15 -8.82
C GLU A 42 -0.65 0.80 -7.43
N SER A 43 0.54 1.00 -6.84
CA SER A 43 0.66 1.69 -5.54
C SER A 43 0.22 3.16 -5.58
N LYS A 44 0.29 3.82 -6.74
CA LYS A 44 -0.16 5.22 -6.91
C LYS A 44 -1.67 5.32 -7.08
N ALA A 45 -2.31 4.32 -7.70
CA ALA A 45 -3.75 4.34 -7.97
C ALA A 45 -4.60 4.16 -6.70
N ASP A 46 -4.15 3.33 -5.75
CA ASP A 46 -4.92 2.99 -4.54
C ASP A 46 -5.08 4.19 -3.57
N SER A 47 -4.16 5.16 -3.64
CA SER A 47 -4.23 6.40 -2.86
C SER A 47 -5.23 7.43 -3.41
N GLN A 48 -5.58 7.36 -4.70
CA GLN A 48 -6.26 8.46 -5.41
C GLN A 48 -7.77 8.24 -5.58
N ASN A 49 -8.31 7.04 -5.30
CA ASN A 49 -9.72 6.70 -5.55
C ASN A 49 -10.64 6.80 -4.31
N THR A 50 -10.24 7.53 -3.26
CA THR A 50 -10.98 7.56 -1.98
C THR A 50 -11.55 8.94 -1.62
N GLY A 51 -11.45 9.92 -2.51
CA GLY A 51 -11.79 11.32 -2.22
C GLY A 51 -10.84 11.99 -1.23
N TRP A 52 -9.64 11.41 -1.04
CA TRP A 52 -8.54 11.97 -0.25
C TRP A 52 -7.43 12.43 -1.19
N ASN A 53 -6.97 13.68 -1.05
CA ASN A 53 -5.81 14.18 -1.77
C ASN A 53 -4.52 13.93 -0.97
N VAL A 54 -4.11 12.67 -0.89
CA VAL A 54 -2.89 12.27 -0.16
C VAL A 54 -1.67 12.47 -1.07
N PRO A 55 -0.63 13.20 -0.63
CA PRO A 55 0.55 13.42 -1.45
C PRO A 55 1.40 12.12 -1.56
N PRO A 56 2.07 11.86 -2.70
CA PRO A 56 2.80 10.60 -2.91
C PRO A 56 3.84 10.27 -1.84
N ASN A 57 4.55 11.29 -1.32
CA ASN A 57 5.56 11.14 -0.28
C ASN A 57 4.99 10.64 1.06
N ALA A 58 3.68 10.79 1.31
CA ALA A 58 3.06 10.21 2.50
C ALA A 58 3.20 8.69 2.52
N ALA A 59 3.24 8.02 1.36
CA ALA A 59 3.36 6.57 1.30
C ALA A 59 4.73 6.05 1.77
N GLU A 60 5.74 6.91 1.75
CA GLU A 60 7.12 6.61 2.13
C GLU A 60 7.33 6.72 3.64
N LEU A 61 6.46 7.45 4.36
CA LEU A 61 6.56 7.61 5.80
C LEU A 61 6.34 6.27 6.52
N LYS A 62 7.19 6.02 7.52
CA LYS A 62 7.12 4.87 8.42
C LYS A 62 6.94 5.35 9.86
N SER A 63 6.25 4.56 10.67
CA SER A 63 6.16 4.87 12.08
C SER A 63 7.56 4.88 12.72
N PRO A 64 7.93 5.93 13.48
CA PRO A 64 9.14 5.91 14.30
C PRO A 64 8.96 5.07 15.57
N LEU A 65 7.73 4.60 15.87
CA LEU A 65 7.43 3.81 17.05
C LEU A 65 7.55 2.31 16.75
N PRO A 66 8.09 1.51 17.68
CA PRO A 66 8.03 0.06 17.54
C PRO A 66 6.59 -0.43 17.76
N ALA A 67 6.16 -1.42 16.98
CA ALA A 67 4.83 -2.04 17.08
C ALA A 67 4.72 -3.01 18.27
N THR A 68 5.00 -2.53 19.48
CA THR A 68 4.86 -3.30 20.73
C THR A 68 3.42 -3.31 21.23
N ASP A 69 3.07 -4.27 22.07
CA ASP A 69 1.75 -4.36 22.68
C ASP A 69 1.37 -3.09 23.46
N GLN A 70 2.34 -2.44 24.10
CA GLN A 70 2.12 -1.19 24.81
C GLN A 70 1.72 -0.05 23.87
N VAL A 71 2.40 0.09 22.72
CA VAL A 71 2.09 1.12 21.72
C VAL A 71 0.73 0.84 21.07
N ILE A 72 0.46 -0.41 20.72
CA ILE A 72 -0.84 -0.83 20.16
C ILE A 72 -1.97 -0.59 21.16
N LYS A 73 -1.77 -0.89 22.45
CA LYS A 73 -2.74 -0.61 23.52
C LYS A 73 -3.01 0.88 23.65
N LYS A 74 -1.97 1.73 23.63
CA LYS A 74 -2.14 3.20 23.64
C LYS A 74 -2.95 3.67 22.43
N GLY A 75 -2.63 3.17 21.24
CA GLY A 75 -3.36 3.46 20.01
C GLY A 75 -4.83 3.07 20.10
N ARG A 76 -5.13 1.89 20.67
CA ARG A 76 -6.50 1.42 20.94
C ARG A 76 -7.24 2.36 21.88
N GLU A 77 -6.63 2.78 22.97
CA GLU A 77 -7.27 3.68 23.94
C GLU A 77 -7.65 5.03 23.31
N ILE A 78 -6.77 5.59 22.48
CA ILE A 78 -7.05 6.82 21.73
C ILE A 78 -8.17 6.58 20.71
N TYR A 79 -8.08 5.49 19.94
CA TYR A 79 -9.09 5.12 18.96
C TYR A 79 -10.49 5.01 19.58
N MET A 80 -10.59 4.35 20.74
CA MET A 80 -11.86 4.18 21.45
C MET A 80 -12.46 5.52 21.91
N LYS A 81 -11.61 6.48 22.31
CA LYS A 81 -12.04 7.80 22.78
C LYS A 81 -12.41 8.74 21.62
N GLN A 82 -11.67 8.70 20.52
CA GLN A 82 -11.70 9.74 19.49
C GLN A 82 -12.31 9.28 18.16
N CYS A 83 -12.20 7.99 17.82
CA CYS A 83 -12.52 7.49 16.48
C CYS A 83 -13.75 6.56 16.47
N ALA A 84 -13.96 5.79 17.54
CA ALA A 84 -14.96 4.71 17.57
C ALA A 84 -16.41 5.18 17.44
N THR A 85 -16.73 6.44 17.78
CA THR A 85 -18.08 7.00 17.60
C THR A 85 -18.51 6.97 16.12
N CYS A 86 -17.58 7.20 15.20
CA CYS A 86 -17.84 7.15 13.76
C CYS A 86 -17.41 5.81 13.16
N HIS A 87 -16.21 5.33 13.49
CA HIS A 87 -15.63 4.14 12.86
C HIS A 87 -15.99 2.81 13.54
N GLY A 88 -16.74 2.85 14.64
CA GLY A 88 -17.15 1.67 15.40
C GLY A 88 -16.08 1.14 16.32
N LYS A 89 -16.46 0.43 17.40
CA LYS A 89 -15.48 -0.13 18.35
C LYS A 89 -14.59 -1.20 17.70
N SER A 90 -15.13 -1.91 16.70
CA SER A 90 -14.45 -2.99 16.00
C SER A 90 -13.63 -2.53 14.78
N GLY A 91 -13.69 -1.24 14.42
CA GLY A 91 -13.03 -0.72 13.22
C GLY A 91 -13.77 -0.94 11.92
N LYS A 92 -15.01 -1.44 11.94
CA LYS A 92 -15.76 -1.81 10.74
C LYS A 92 -16.51 -0.68 10.06
N GLY A 93 -16.37 0.56 10.54
CA GLY A 93 -17.13 1.70 10.03
C GLY A 93 -18.60 1.71 10.47
N ASP A 94 -18.92 0.99 11.55
CA ASP A 94 -20.28 0.74 12.07
C ASP A 94 -20.58 1.53 13.36
N GLY A 95 -19.91 2.66 13.56
CA GLY A 95 -20.12 3.50 14.74
C GLY A 95 -21.52 4.11 14.81
N PRO A 96 -22.01 4.50 16.00
CA PRO A 96 -23.34 5.10 16.16
C PRO A 96 -23.56 6.35 15.30
N ALA A 97 -22.49 7.10 15.00
CA ALA A 97 -22.55 8.26 14.11
C ALA A 97 -22.49 7.90 12.62
N ALA A 98 -22.03 6.71 12.24
CA ALA A 98 -21.78 6.34 10.84
C ALA A 98 -23.01 6.52 9.94
N LYS A 99 -24.19 6.15 10.44
CA LYS A 99 -25.48 6.27 9.72
C LYS A 99 -25.86 7.71 9.37
N PHE A 100 -25.26 8.71 9.99
CA PHE A 100 -25.55 10.13 9.76
C PHE A 100 -24.56 10.82 8.82
N LEU A 101 -23.50 10.12 8.37
CA LEU A 101 -22.42 10.74 7.59
C LEU A 101 -22.65 10.72 6.07
N GLY A 102 -23.76 10.12 5.60
CA GLY A 102 -24.16 10.09 4.19
C GLY A 102 -23.24 9.29 3.26
N LYS A 103 -22.14 8.72 3.77
CA LYS A 103 -21.20 7.86 3.06
C LYS A 103 -20.73 6.72 3.96
N PRO A 104 -20.46 5.52 3.40
CA PRO A 104 -19.91 4.42 4.17
C PRO A 104 -18.50 4.75 4.67
N LEU A 105 -18.19 4.34 5.90
CA LEU A 105 -16.86 4.45 6.46
C LEU A 105 -16.05 3.18 6.14
N PRO A 106 -14.71 3.28 6.05
CA PRO A 106 -13.88 2.12 5.75
C PRO A 106 -13.95 1.06 6.86
N ASP A 107 -13.98 -0.20 6.46
CA ASP A 107 -13.70 -1.33 7.35
C ASP A 107 -12.19 -1.51 7.47
N PHE A 108 -11.64 -1.12 8.63
CA PHE A 108 -10.23 -1.24 8.95
C PHE A 108 -9.75 -2.69 9.15
N THR A 109 -10.66 -3.65 9.21
CA THR A 109 -10.35 -5.09 9.23
C THR A 109 -10.24 -5.69 7.83
N SER A 110 -10.55 -4.91 6.78
CA SER A 110 -10.49 -5.35 5.39
C SER A 110 -9.05 -5.37 4.83
N PRO A 111 -8.75 -6.25 3.86
CA PRO A 111 -7.46 -6.25 3.17
C PRO A 111 -7.12 -4.92 2.49
N ALA A 112 -8.12 -4.17 2.02
CA ALA A 112 -7.91 -2.88 1.36
C ALA A 112 -7.26 -1.85 2.30
N VAL A 113 -7.67 -1.81 3.58
CA VAL A 113 -7.00 -0.96 4.57
C VAL A 113 -5.66 -1.56 4.98
N ALA A 114 -5.55 -2.89 5.05
CA ALA A 114 -4.31 -3.58 5.36
C ALA A 114 -3.17 -3.23 4.39
N GLN A 115 -3.50 -3.03 3.11
CA GLN A 115 -2.56 -2.71 2.03
C GLN A 115 -2.11 -1.25 2.03
N GLN A 116 -2.89 -0.33 2.63
CA GLN A 116 -2.45 1.05 2.79
C GLN A 116 -1.18 1.13 3.65
N SER A 117 -0.24 1.97 3.22
CA SER A 117 0.97 2.22 3.98
C SER A 117 0.65 2.97 5.28
N GLU A 118 1.50 2.79 6.28
CA GLU A 118 1.35 3.46 7.58
C GLU A 118 1.33 4.98 7.42
N GLY A 119 2.20 5.51 6.56
CA GLY A 119 2.26 6.93 6.26
C GLY A 119 1.01 7.51 5.60
N VAL A 120 0.34 6.76 4.73
CA VAL A 120 -0.97 7.16 4.18
C VAL A 120 -2.01 7.27 5.29
N LEU A 121 -2.10 6.29 6.19
CA LEU A 121 -3.02 6.33 7.33
C LEU A 121 -2.68 7.49 8.28
N PHE A 122 -1.41 7.70 8.57
CA PHE A 122 -0.92 8.81 9.39
C PHE A 122 -1.31 10.17 8.79
N TRP A 123 -1.14 10.33 7.48
CA TRP A 123 -1.51 11.55 6.79
C TRP A 123 -3.02 11.81 6.87
N LYS A 124 -3.85 10.78 6.66
CA LYS A 124 -5.31 10.89 6.76
C LYS A 124 -5.76 11.29 8.16
N ILE A 125 -5.19 10.69 9.21
CA ILE A 125 -5.49 11.06 10.61
C ILE A 125 -5.02 12.49 10.91
N THR A 126 -3.84 12.86 10.42
CA THR A 126 -3.26 14.18 10.67
C THR A 126 -4.09 15.29 10.02
N ASN A 127 -4.55 15.11 8.77
CA ASN A 127 -5.18 16.18 8.01
C ASN A 127 -6.71 16.15 8.04
N GLY A 128 -7.32 14.98 8.27
CA GLY A 128 -8.77 14.83 8.17
C GLY A 128 -9.30 15.01 6.75
N ASN A 129 -10.59 14.77 6.60
CA ASN A 129 -11.34 15.01 5.36
C ASN A 129 -12.82 15.11 5.75
N PRO A 130 -13.46 16.30 5.65
CA PRO A 130 -14.81 16.52 6.15
C PRO A 130 -15.79 15.38 5.79
N PRO A 131 -16.57 14.90 6.76
CA PRO A 131 -16.73 15.42 8.12
C PRO A 131 -15.68 14.92 9.15
N MET A 132 -14.68 14.14 8.74
CA MET A 132 -13.62 13.71 9.66
C MET A 132 -12.70 14.90 9.99
N PRO A 133 -12.54 15.26 11.28
CA PRO A 133 -11.69 16.38 11.67
C PRO A 133 -10.21 16.06 11.47
N SER A 134 -9.38 17.11 11.40
CA SER A 134 -7.94 16.98 11.58
C SER A 134 -7.64 16.69 13.05
N TRP A 135 -6.78 15.71 13.31
CA TRP A 135 -6.32 15.41 14.67
C TRP A 135 -4.97 16.06 15.03
N LYS A 136 -4.40 16.88 14.13
CA LYS A 136 -3.06 17.45 14.29
C LYS A 136 -2.93 18.30 15.57
N ALA A 137 -3.98 19.04 15.91
CA ALA A 137 -4.01 19.93 17.07
C ALA A 137 -4.40 19.23 18.39
N MET A 138 -5.04 18.05 18.32
CA MET A 138 -5.60 17.36 19.49
C MET A 138 -4.77 16.16 19.95
N LEU A 139 -4.00 15.55 19.04
CA LEU A 139 -3.17 14.37 19.32
C LEU A 139 -1.71 14.69 19.01
N SER A 140 -0.79 14.24 19.88
CA SER A 140 0.63 14.31 19.57
C SER A 140 0.96 13.47 18.33
N GLU A 141 2.10 13.73 17.68
CA GLU A 141 2.54 12.90 16.56
C GLU A 141 2.72 11.43 16.95
N GLN A 142 3.28 11.16 18.13
CA GLN A 142 3.41 9.81 18.66
C GLN A 142 2.04 9.14 18.86
N ASP A 143 1.04 9.88 19.33
CA ASP A 143 -0.32 9.35 19.50
C ASP A 143 -0.99 9.01 18.17
N ARG A 144 -0.82 9.87 17.16
CA ARG A 144 -1.31 9.58 15.80
C ARG A 144 -0.64 8.33 15.23
N TRP A 145 0.68 8.16 15.42
CA TRP A 145 1.38 6.94 15.03
C TRP A 145 0.92 5.71 15.80
N ALA A 146 0.69 5.81 17.11
CA ALA A 146 0.16 4.71 17.91
C ALA A 146 -1.23 4.25 17.38
N VAL A 147 -2.10 5.20 17.02
CA VAL A 147 -3.39 4.89 16.38
C VAL A 147 -3.19 4.16 15.05
N VAL A 148 -2.26 4.60 14.19
CA VAL A 148 -1.95 3.89 12.93
C VAL A 148 -1.53 2.45 13.20
N LEU A 149 -0.63 2.22 14.15
CA LEU A 149 -0.17 0.86 14.49
C LEU A 149 -1.31 -0.01 15.03
N TYR A 150 -2.23 0.57 15.81
CA TYR A 150 -3.46 -0.12 16.21
C TYR A 150 -4.33 -0.48 14.99
N LEU A 151 -4.57 0.43 14.06
CA LEU A 151 -5.34 0.14 12.83
C LEU A 151 -4.69 -0.99 12.02
N LYS A 152 -3.36 -1.00 11.89
CA LYS A 152 -2.62 -2.07 11.22
C LYS A 152 -2.74 -3.42 11.95
N SER A 153 -2.94 -3.42 13.27
CA SER A 153 -3.17 -4.65 14.05
C SER A 153 -4.55 -5.25 13.80
N LEU A 154 -5.58 -4.42 13.56
CA LEU A 154 -6.95 -4.88 13.29
C LEU A 154 -7.05 -5.70 12.00
N ALA A 155 -6.32 -5.30 10.96
CA ALA A 155 -6.27 -6.03 9.70
C ALA A 155 -5.55 -7.39 9.81
N LYS A 156 -4.65 -7.55 10.78
CA LYS A 156 -3.87 -8.79 10.98
C LYS A 156 -4.61 -9.86 11.79
N SER A 157 -5.67 -9.50 12.53
CA SER A 157 -6.34 -10.46 13.42
C SER A 157 -7.34 -11.39 12.74
N LYS A 158 -7.62 -11.20 11.44
CA LYS A 158 -8.28 -12.23 10.61
C LYS A 158 -7.26 -13.30 10.21
N LYS A 159 -7.17 -14.35 11.00
CA LYS A 159 -6.64 -15.65 10.58
C LYS A 159 -7.73 -16.69 10.79
#